data_AF-A0A7V5C651-F1
#
_entry.id   AF-A0A7V5C651-F1
#
_cell.length_a   1.000
_cell.length_b   1.000
_cell.length_c   1.000
_cell.angle_alpha   90.00
_cell.angle_beta   90.00
_cell.angle_gamma   90.00
#
_symmetry.space_group_name_H-M   'P 1'
#
loop_
_entity.id
_entity.type
_entity.pdbx_description
1 polymer ?
#
loop_
_entity_poly.entity_id
_entity_poly.type
_entity_poly.pdbx_seq_one_letter_code
_entity_poly.pdbx_strand_id
1 'polypeptide(L)'
;MKQSIKTLTIEGFRSVRKLEDFRLRDVNILIGANGSGKSNFISFFRLIREMAEERLQFAVNKHGGADPHLFLGPKHTDSVVGKLFWGQQGYKFRLEPTTDNRLIFSCDPCKPRMNADAPAL
;
A
#
# COMPACT_ATOMS: atom_id res chain seq x y z
N MET A 1 2.79 -1.84 23.34
CA MET A 1 1.55 -2.60 23.10
C MET A 1 1.41 -2.81 21.58
N LYS A 2 1.30 -4.05 21.09
CA LYS A 2 1.29 -4.35 19.64
C LYS A 2 -0.12 -4.17 19.07
N GLN A 3 -0.32 -3.19 18.18
CA GLN A 3 -1.61 -2.96 17.52
C GLN A 3 -1.62 -3.66 16.14
N SER A 4 -2.66 -4.44 15.85
CA SER A 4 -2.85 -5.11 14.56
C SER A 4 -3.78 -4.33 13.63
N ILE A 5 -3.50 -4.37 12.32
CA ILE A 5 -4.34 -3.70 11.32
C ILE A 5 -5.70 -4.38 11.31
N LYS A 6 -6.78 -3.60 11.42
CA LYS A 6 -8.16 -4.10 11.44
C LYS A 6 -8.88 -3.83 10.14
N THR A 7 -8.60 -2.72 9.48
CA THR A 7 -9.20 -2.37 8.19
C THR A 7 -8.14 -1.93 7.20
N LEU A 8 -8.28 -2.38 5.96
CA LEU A 8 -7.36 -2.13 4.87
C LEU A 8 -8.12 -1.72 3.59
N THR A 9 -7.69 -0.63 2.99
CA THR A 9 -8.12 -0.20 1.65
C THR A 9 -6.90 -0.12 0.74
N ILE A 10 -7.00 -0.70 -0.46
CA ILE A 10 -5.99 -0.71 -1.51
C ILE A 10 -6.66 -0.27 -2.80
N GLU A 11 -6.10 0.71 -3.49
CA GLU A 11 -6.61 1.17 -4.79
C GLU A 11 -5.43 1.29 -5.76
N GLY A 12 -5.63 0.85 -7.00
CA GLY A 12 -4.65 1.02 -8.08
C GLY A 12 -3.37 0.17 -7.98
N PHE A 13 -3.32 -0.89 -7.16
CA PHE A 13 -2.10 -1.66 -6.93
C PHE A 13 -2.04 -2.98 -7.72
N ARG A 14 -1.11 -3.12 -8.66
CA ARG A 14 -0.86 -4.35 -9.44
C ARG A 14 -2.13 -4.95 -10.06
N SER A 15 -2.61 -6.11 -9.61
CA SER A 15 -3.87 -6.69 -10.10
C SER A 15 -5.09 -6.27 -9.27
N VAL A 16 -4.91 -5.46 -8.23
CA VAL A 16 -5.96 -4.99 -7.33
C VAL A 16 -6.41 -3.61 -7.78
N ARG A 17 -7.52 -3.54 -8.52
CA ARG A 17 -8.12 -2.27 -8.93
C ARG A 17 -8.60 -1.48 -7.71
N LYS A 18 -9.45 -2.08 -6.88
CA LYS A 18 -9.99 -1.49 -5.67
C LYS A 18 -10.36 -2.59 -4.68
N LEU A 19 -9.90 -2.45 -3.45
CA LEU A 19 -10.29 -3.24 -2.29
C LEU A 19 -10.61 -2.22 -1.20
N GLU A 20 -11.86 -2.17 -0.76
CA GLU A 20 -12.35 -1.11 0.13
C GLU A 20 -12.79 -1.69 1.46
N ASP A 21 -12.32 -1.08 2.55
CA ASP A 21 -12.65 -1.40 3.93
C ASP A 21 -12.57 -2.89 4.27
N PHE A 22 -11.55 -3.56 3.72
CA PHE A 22 -11.32 -4.99 3.94
C PHE A 22 -10.95 -5.25 5.40
N ARG A 23 -11.77 -6.05 6.08
CA ARG A 23 -11.58 -6.37 7.49
C ARG A 23 -10.56 -7.50 7.66
N LEU A 24 -9.51 -7.21 8.39
CA LEU A 24 -8.50 -8.17 8.81
C LEU A 24 -8.82 -8.70 10.20
N ARG A 25 -8.75 -10.02 10.34
CA ARG A 25 -8.79 -10.74 11.63
C ARG A 25 -7.38 -11.11 12.06
N ASP A 26 -7.24 -11.72 13.22
CA ASP A 26 -5.94 -12.18 13.70
C ASP A 26 -5.40 -13.36 12.85
N VAL A 27 -6.31 -14.10 12.21
CA VAL A 27 -6.00 -15.11 11.19
C VAL A 27 -6.88 -14.86 9.96
N ASN A 28 -6.26 -14.72 8.79
CA ASN A 28 -6.95 -14.52 7.51
C ASN A 28 -6.51 -15.62 6.53
N ILE A 29 -7.48 -16.30 5.91
CA ILE A 29 -7.23 -17.30 4.87
C ILE A 29 -7.65 -16.70 3.53
N LEU A 30 -6.72 -16.64 2.59
CA LEU A 30 -6.97 -16.09 1.26
C LEU A 30 -7.27 -17.22 0.27
N ILE A 31 -8.52 -17.28 -0.19
CA ILE A 31 -8.99 -18.31 -1.12
C ILE A 31 -9.32 -17.66 -2.48
N GLY A 32 -8.97 -18.34 -3.57
CA GLY A 32 -9.27 -17.90 -4.93
C GLY A 32 -8.46 -18.66 -5.98
N ALA A 33 -8.87 -18.57 -7.25
CA ALA A 33 -8.18 -19.21 -8.36
C ALA A 33 -6.73 -18.72 -8.55
N ASN A 34 -5.93 -19.44 -9.32
CA ASN A 34 -4.61 -18.96 -9.73
C ASN A 34 -4.75 -17.67 -10.54
N GLY A 35 -3.91 -16.68 -10.26
CA GLY A 35 -4.03 -15.36 -10.88
C GLY A 35 -5.10 -14.43 -10.27
N SER A 36 -5.86 -14.86 -9.26
CA SER A 36 -6.91 -14.03 -8.63
C SER A 36 -6.38 -12.84 -7.79
N GLY A 37 -5.06 -12.59 -7.80
CA GLY A 37 -4.46 -11.45 -7.10
C GLY A 37 -4.03 -11.69 -5.64
N LYS A 38 -4.13 -12.92 -5.10
CA LYS A 38 -3.72 -13.23 -3.72
C LYS A 38 -2.27 -12.81 -3.42
N SER A 39 -1.32 -13.18 -4.28
CA SER A 39 0.09 -12.81 -4.10
C SER A 39 0.33 -11.31 -4.26
N ASN A 40 -0.49 -10.62 -5.06
CA ASN A 40 -0.43 -9.16 -5.18
C ASN A 40 -0.95 -8.48 -3.91
N PHE A 41 -2.03 -8.98 -3.32
CA PHE A 41 -2.48 -8.52 -2.01
C PHE A 41 -1.38 -8.68 -0.93
N ILE A 42 -0.68 -9.82 -0.89
CA ILE A 42 0.46 -10.00 0.04
C ILE A 42 1.62 -9.05 -0.31
N SER A 43 1.88 -8.80 -1.59
CA SER A 43 2.93 -7.88 -2.04
C SER A 43 2.68 -6.43 -1.62
N PHE A 44 1.42 -6.05 -1.37
CA PHE A 44 1.10 -4.72 -0.85
C PHE A 44 1.70 -4.48 0.54
N PHE A 45 1.66 -5.48 1.43
CA PHE A 45 2.31 -5.38 2.75
C PHE A 45 3.84 -5.27 2.65
N ARG A 46 4.44 -5.89 1.62
CA ARG A 46 5.86 -5.70 1.33
C ARG A 46 6.15 -4.25 0.96
N LEU A 47 5.35 -3.63 0.09
CA LEU A 47 5.49 -2.21 -0.26
C LEU A 47 5.40 -1.32 1.00
N ILE A 48 4.42 -1.58 1.88
CA ILE A 48 4.28 -0.84 3.15
C ILE A 48 5.54 -0.96 4.01
N ARG A 49 6.10 -2.17 4.12
CA ARG A 49 7.33 -2.39 4.88
C ARG A 49 8.50 -1.58 4.29
N GLU A 50 8.69 -1.62 2.97
CA GLU A 50 9.76 -0.87 2.31
C GLU A 50 9.58 0.64 2.49
N MET A 51 8.34 1.14 2.52
CA MET A 51 8.07 2.55 2.86
C MET A 51 8.41 2.87 4.32
N ALA A 52 8.05 1.99 5.27
CA ALA A 52 8.36 2.16 6.68
C ALA A 52 9.86 2.13 6.97
N GLU A 53 10.64 1.44 6.13
CA GLU A 53 12.10 1.40 6.19
C GLU A 53 12.76 2.48 5.30
N GLU A 54 12.00 3.44 4.76
CA GLU A 54 12.48 4.52 3.88
C GLU A 54 13.16 4.06 2.58
N ARG A 55 12.84 2.83 2.13
CA ARG A 55 13.41 2.16 0.96
C ARG A 55 12.46 2.09 -0.24
N LEU A 56 11.44 2.96 -0.30
CA LEU A 56 10.46 2.98 -1.39
C LEU A 56 11.12 3.01 -2.78
N GLN A 57 12.04 3.95 -3.02
CA GLN A 57 12.68 4.09 -4.32
C GLN A 57 13.52 2.85 -4.68
N PHE A 58 14.21 2.27 -3.69
CA PHE A 58 14.97 1.03 -3.89
C PHE A 58 14.05 -0.12 -4.30
N ALA A 59 12.94 -0.31 -3.59
CA ALA A 59 11.98 -1.38 -3.85
C ALA A 59 11.31 -1.23 -5.23
N VAL A 60 10.90 -0.01 -5.59
CA VAL A 60 10.29 0.31 -6.89
C VAL A 60 11.29 0.05 -8.03
N ASN A 61 12.52 0.55 -7.92
CA ASN A 61 13.55 0.35 -8.95
C ASN A 61 13.94 -1.12 -9.10
N LYS A 62 14.03 -1.88 -8.00
CA LYS A 62 14.31 -3.33 -8.03
C LYS A 62 13.26 -4.12 -8.82
N HIS A 63 12.05 -3.60 -8.93
CA HIS A 63 10.93 -4.22 -9.64
C HIS A 63 10.66 -3.61 -11.02
N GLY A 64 11.57 -2.80 -11.57
CA GLY A 64 11.43 -2.23 -12.93
C GLY A 64 10.75 -0.86 -12.97
N GLY A 65 10.69 -0.15 -11.84
CA GLY A 65 10.11 1.19 -11.73
C GLY A 65 8.65 1.18 -11.28
N ALA A 66 7.93 2.26 -11.56
CA ALA A 66 6.57 2.49 -11.09
C ALA A 66 5.51 1.62 -11.80
N ASP A 67 5.65 1.40 -13.10
CA ASP A 67 4.68 0.67 -13.94
C ASP A 67 4.18 -0.64 -13.33
N PRO A 68 5.06 -1.56 -12.88
CA PRO A 68 4.64 -2.86 -12.35
C PRO A 68 3.90 -2.79 -11.01
N HIS A 69 3.87 -1.63 -10.36
CA HIS A 69 3.15 -1.40 -9.11
C HIS A 69 1.74 -0.85 -9.34
N LEU A 70 1.46 -0.31 -10.53
CA LEU A 70 0.18 0.30 -10.89
C LEU A 70 -0.77 -0.70 -11.54
N PHE A 71 -2.07 -0.52 -11.31
CA PHE A 71 -3.08 -1.35 -11.93
C PHE A 71 -3.20 -1.05 -13.43
N LEU A 72 -2.84 -2.03 -14.26
CA LEU A 72 -2.74 -1.87 -15.71
C LEU A 72 -1.79 -0.72 -16.13
N GLY A 73 -0.81 -0.38 -15.30
CA GLY A 73 0.18 0.67 -15.58
C GLY A 73 -0.36 2.11 -15.50
N PRO A 74 0.49 3.11 -15.78
CA PRO A 74 0.21 4.53 -15.59
C PRO A 74 -0.79 5.10 -16.60
N LYS A 75 -1.05 4.40 -17.72
CA LYS A 75 -2.10 4.79 -18.68
C LYS A 75 -3.51 4.59 -18.13
N HIS A 76 -3.66 3.74 -17.12
CA HIS A 76 -4.96 3.34 -16.57
C HIS A 76 -5.11 3.64 -15.08
N THR A 77 -4.01 3.89 -14.39
CA THR A 77 -4.01 4.17 -12.95
C THR A 77 -3.04 5.31 -12.66
N ASP A 78 -3.61 6.41 -12.16
CA ASP A 78 -2.84 7.61 -11.85
C ASP A 78 -2.19 7.54 -10.47
N SER A 79 -2.65 6.65 -9.58
CA SER A 79 -2.07 6.50 -8.25
C SER A 79 -2.31 5.15 -7.59
N VAL A 80 -1.41 4.78 -6.68
CA VAL A 80 -1.63 3.73 -5.70
C VAL A 80 -2.07 4.36 -4.39
N VAL A 81 -3.22 3.96 -3.86
CA VAL A 81 -3.72 4.46 -2.58
C VAL A 81 -3.75 3.32 -1.56
N GLY A 82 -3.27 3.62 -0.35
CA GLY A 82 -3.35 2.72 0.78
C GLY A 82 -3.94 3.41 2.00
N LYS A 83 -4.88 2.73 2.67
CA LYS A 83 -5.42 3.19 3.95
C LYS A 83 -5.40 2.00 4.92
N LEU A 84 -4.74 2.16 6.05
CA LEU A 84 -4.60 1.16 7.09
C LEU A 84 -5.14 1.74 8.40
N PHE A 85 -6.00 0.99 9.09
CA PHE A 85 -6.59 1.45 10.35
C PHE A 85 -6.47 0.41 11.46
N TRP A 86 -6.23 0.88 12.67
CA TRP A 86 -6.19 0.12 13.92
C TRP A 86 -7.01 0.88 14.96
N GLY A 87 -8.31 0.57 15.03
CA GLY A 87 -9.26 1.37 15.82
C GLY A 87 -9.49 2.76 15.20
N GLN A 88 -9.28 3.82 15.98
CA GLN A 88 -9.45 5.20 15.51
C GLN A 88 -8.17 5.81 14.89
N GLN A 89 -7.03 5.12 15.01
CA GLN A 89 -5.78 5.55 14.38
C GLN A 89 -5.69 4.95 12.97
N GLY A 90 -5.00 5.65 12.06
CA GLY A 90 -4.75 5.15 10.73
C GLY A 90 -3.54 5.77 10.04
N TYR A 91 -2.97 5.03 9.10
CA TYR A 91 -1.99 5.53 8.13
C TYR A 91 -2.63 5.53 6.75
N LYS A 92 -2.48 6.65 6.05
CA LYS A 92 -2.99 6.84 4.69
C LYS A 92 -1.83 7.33 3.84
N PHE A 93 -1.80 6.88 2.59
CA PHE A 93 -0.84 7.37 1.62
C PHE A 93 -1.43 7.30 0.21
N ARG A 94 -0.90 8.16 -0.65
CA ARG A 94 -1.09 8.12 -2.10
C ARG A 94 0.28 8.18 -2.75
N LEU A 95 0.56 7.26 -3.65
CA LEU A 95 1.75 7.23 -4.48
C LEU A 95 1.38 7.52 -5.92
N GLU A 96 2.06 8.46 -6.55
CA GLU A 96 1.87 8.81 -7.96
C GLU A 96 3.11 8.43 -8.76
N PRO A 97 2.95 7.90 -9.99
CA PRO A 97 4.07 7.71 -10.88
C PRO A 97 4.59 9.05 -11.36
N THR A 98 5.90 9.14 -11.48
CA THR A 98 6.59 10.25 -12.13
C THR A 98 6.95 9.89 -13.57
N THR A 99 7.26 10.91 -14.36
CA THR A 99 7.75 10.73 -15.74
C THR A 99 9.07 9.98 -15.82
N ASP A 100 9.88 9.97 -14.75
CA ASP A 100 11.11 9.19 -14.63
C ASP A 100 10.89 7.77 -14.04
N ASN A 101 9.66 7.26 -14.11
CA ASN A 101 9.27 5.90 -13.73
C ASN A 101 9.53 5.57 -12.24
N ARG A 102 9.35 6.55 -11.36
CA ARG A 102 9.41 6.40 -9.90
C ARG A 102 8.02 6.54 -9.29
N LEU A 103 7.87 6.14 -8.03
CA LEU A 103 6.67 6.42 -7.24
C LEU A 103 6.99 7.46 -6.18
N ILE A 104 6.25 8.55 -6.14
CA ILE A 104 6.41 9.61 -5.14
C ILE A 104 5.15 9.75 -4.29
N PHE A 105 5.30 10.21 -3.05
CA PHE A 105 4.16 10.56 -2.23
C PHE A 105 3.51 11.83 -2.77
N SER A 106 2.22 11.78 -3.09
CA SER A 106 1.45 12.97 -3.41
C SER A 106 0.69 13.48 -2.19
N CYS A 107 0.82 14.78 -1.95
CA CYS A 107 0.44 15.40 -0.69
C CYS A 107 -0.85 16.23 -0.87
N ASP A 108 -2.03 15.63 -0.70
CA ASP A 108 -3.24 16.40 -0.33
C ASP A 108 -4.46 15.54 0.12
N PRO A 109 -5.11 15.79 1.28
CA PRO A 109 -4.57 16.26 2.55
C PRO A 109 -4.21 15.02 3.39
N CYS A 110 -3.10 14.36 3.05
CA CYS A 110 -2.62 13.22 3.81
C CYS A 110 -1.68 13.70 4.91
N LYS A 111 -2.22 14.35 5.95
CA LYS A 111 -1.44 14.53 7.19
C LYS A 111 -1.24 13.14 7.79
N PRO A 112 -0.01 12.60 7.90
CA PRO A 112 0.22 11.50 8.83
C PRO A 112 -0.10 12.05 10.21
N ARG A 113 -1.27 11.70 10.77
CA ARG A 113 -1.49 11.80 12.21
C ARG A 113 -0.72 10.64 12.85
N MET A 114 0.59 10.80 12.94
CA MET A 114 1.36 10.16 13.99
C MET A 114 1.17 11.04 15.23
N ASN A 115 0.31 10.61 16.16
CA ASN A 115 0.52 11.06 17.53
C ASN A 115 1.91 10.54 17.92
N ALA A 116 2.73 11.42 18.50
CA ALA A 116 4.17 11.28 18.69
C ALA A 116 4.61 10.23 19.74
N ASP A 117 3.88 9.12 19.86
CA ASP A 117 4.13 8.06 20.86
C ASP A 117 4.27 6.66 20.22
N ALA A 118 4.73 6.57 18.97
CA ALA A 118 5.16 5.29 18.43
C ALA A 118 6.51 4.93 19.06
N PRO A 119 6.64 3.81 19.80
CA PRO A 119 7.94 3.40 20.30
C PRO A 119 8.83 3.09 19.09
N ALA A 120 10.05 3.61 19.11
CA ALA A 120 11.13 3.05 18.33
C ALA A 120 11.13 1.52 18.55
N LEU A 121 11.22 0.76 17.45
CA LEU A 121 11.48 -0.67 17.52
C LEU A 121 12.77 -0.94 18.31
#